data_AF-A0A8I2CXQ8-F1
#
_entry.id   AF-A0A8I2CXQ8-F1
#
_cell.length_a   1.000
_cell.length_b   1.000
_cell.length_c   1.000
_cell.angle_alpha   90.00
_cell.angle_beta   90.00
_cell.angle_gamma   90.00
#
_symmetry.space_group_name_H-M   'P 1'
#
loop_
_entity.id
_entity.type
_entity.pdbx_description
1 polymer ?
#
loop_
_entity_poly.entity_id
_entity_poly.type
_entity_poly.pdbx_seq_one_letter_code
_entity_poly.pdbx_strand_id
1 'polypeptide(L)'
;MGKQVFLLSGILFALWAGFGFGDETSATENLIQGATLPTRVVGSIAAIGDSITAAFNAAYSEFESCKFRDTPAYNFATNKSKNTTFSIAERVMAYKGDIVATANFGQDGARMSHGDDQAKAAKTWLMKQATPHLVIVFLGHNDICSGTKDKFSTCESANRDPNNYCRTSFFAYEQQMRQMLDVLITIPDSQILIIHPIRVSQLCNFRNEKVIDVPWTSKKCGDLWDAPMNIFGQKGICPSLTDCTAGRIADAYTTWVAYREIADRLVDEYNSYTAGDTIPANDDFGTGSVVRAPDISLVATNVIGNSRFQYRDTFGNPQLSVCECFHPSKYGQNLLASLLWNGVTCSEKTPCCDDSIESDTDYDRGLCKSYSTSGSMTGPWTILDTYKILKVEKIGSGTGVVASTSPGIDCGSACDASFLRGSTVKIRARADADSVFKGWSGACSGSAKACTLGMSEDRVVTATFLSDPTIKVTPTRKNFKKVKLAMNRVMIFTIRNKTTKGKKDLFVGAITSDNPVFVPVDDLCSNTSVSPKRSCKFKIQFSPVVGHHTAKITIPTNDPQATNTEIILIGEGIP
;
A
#
# COMPACT_ATOMS: atom_id res chain seq x y z
N MET A 1 -22.20 26.69 79.93
CA MET A 1 -20.79 26.38 79.58
C MET A 1 -20.78 25.93 78.12
N GLY A 2 -20.20 26.58 77.11
CA GLY A 2 -19.53 27.85 76.95
C GLY A 2 -19.28 28.03 75.44
N LYS A 3 -19.61 29.23 74.93
CA LYS A 3 -19.13 29.93 73.72
C LYS A 3 -19.30 29.31 72.31
N GLN A 4 -20.01 30.10 71.50
CA GLN A 4 -19.91 30.25 70.04
C GLN A 4 -18.47 30.23 69.52
N VAL A 5 -18.26 29.77 68.27
CA VAL A 5 -17.68 30.55 67.14
C VAL A 5 -17.95 29.80 65.81
N PHE A 6 -18.54 30.52 64.86
CA PHE A 6 -18.59 30.25 63.42
C PHE A 6 -17.29 30.73 62.75
N LEU A 7 -16.77 30.04 61.73
CA LEU A 7 -16.37 30.57 60.40
C LEU A 7 -15.47 29.59 59.61
N LEU A 8 -15.93 29.29 58.38
CA LEU A 8 -15.23 29.15 57.06
C LEU A 8 -13.99 28.23 56.98
N SER A 9 -13.72 27.44 55.93
CA SER A 9 -14.16 27.27 54.54
C SER A 9 -13.42 26.01 54.04
N GLY A 10 -14.04 25.03 53.38
CA GLY A 10 -14.17 25.00 51.93
C GLY A 10 -13.03 24.22 51.22
N ILE A 11 -13.42 23.16 50.51
CA ILE A 11 -12.77 22.54 49.32
C ILE A 11 -11.97 21.23 49.52
N LEU A 12 -12.67 20.15 49.12
CA LEU A 12 -12.32 18.95 48.33
C LEU A 12 -10.91 18.31 48.35
N PHE A 13 -10.90 17.09 48.91
CA PHE A 13 -10.32 15.81 48.49
C PHE A 13 -9.18 15.72 47.47
N ALA A 14 -8.09 15.07 47.90
CA ALA A 14 -7.06 14.45 47.05
C ALA A 14 -6.59 13.07 47.60
N LEU A 15 -6.68 12.07 46.71
CA LEU A 15 -5.72 10.99 46.36
C LEU A 15 -5.31 9.82 47.29
N TRP A 16 -5.52 8.60 46.71
CA TRP A 16 -4.69 7.35 46.67
C TRP A 16 -4.57 6.47 47.95
N ALA A 17 -4.53 5.11 47.95
CA ALA A 17 -4.27 4.06 46.95
C ALA A 17 -4.63 2.63 47.47
N GLY A 18 -4.70 1.61 46.59
CA GLY A 18 -4.43 0.18 46.93
C GLY A 18 -5.40 -0.89 46.38
N PHE A 19 -5.32 -1.28 45.09
CA PHE A 19 -4.74 -2.53 44.52
C PHE A 19 -5.56 -3.85 44.60
N GLY A 20 -5.92 -4.42 43.42
CA GLY A 20 -6.33 -5.83 43.27
C GLY A 20 -7.14 -6.20 42.00
N PHE A 21 -6.46 -6.31 40.85
CA PHE A 21 -6.77 -6.92 39.54
C PHE A 21 -8.16 -7.56 39.23
N GLY A 22 -8.78 -7.08 38.13
CA GLY A 22 -9.84 -7.73 37.36
C GLY A 22 -10.02 -7.08 35.98
N ASP A 23 -9.77 -7.86 34.93
CA ASP A 23 -10.06 -7.72 33.48
C ASP A 23 -10.57 -6.37 32.92
N GLU A 24 -9.75 -5.71 32.09
CA GLU A 24 -10.18 -4.64 31.18
C GLU A 24 -10.70 -5.23 29.86
N THR A 25 -12.02 -5.34 29.73
CA THR A 25 -12.69 -5.52 28.44
C THR A 25 -12.98 -4.17 27.78
N SER A 26 -12.49 -4.04 26.54
CA SER A 26 -12.97 -3.22 25.42
C SER A 26 -13.08 -1.70 25.61
N ALA A 27 -12.00 -0.98 25.25
CA ALA A 27 -12.16 0.30 24.58
C ALA A 27 -12.55 0.02 23.10
N THR A 28 -13.80 0.27 22.75
CA THR A 28 -14.25 0.28 21.35
C THR A 28 -13.60 1.44 20.64
N GLU A 29 -12.67 1.17 19.72
CA GLU A 29 -12.16 2.18 18.77
C GLU A 29 -13.34 2.66 17.89
N ASN A 30 -13.57 3.98 17.86
CA ASN A 30 -14.52 4.59 16.93
C ASN A 30 -13.96 4.49 15.51
N LEU A 31 -14.43 3.52 14.75
CA LEU A 31 -14.12 3.37 13.33
C LEU A 31 -14.92 4.40 12.52
N ILE A 32 -14.25 5.28 11.77
CA ILE A 32 -14.91 6.12 10.77
C ILE A 32 -15.14 5.25 9.53
N GLN A 33 -16.40 4.96 9.25
CA GLN A 33 -16.82 4.03 8.21
C GLN A 33 -16.73 4.70 6.84
N GLY A 34 -15.74 4.31 6.01
CA GLY A 34 -15.68 4.70 4.61
C GLY A 34 -16.80 4.05 3.79
N ALA A 35 -17.38 4.79 2.84
CA ALA A 35 -18.47 4.32 1.99
C ALA A 35 -18.12 3.02 1.26
N THR A 36 -18.85 1.95 1.56
CA THR A 36 -18.80 0.66 0.85
C THR A 36 -19.78 0.66 -0.32
N LEU A 37 -19.48 -0.06 -1.41
CA LEU A 37 -20.47 -0.37 -2.44
C LEU A 37 -21.75 -0.93 -1.78
N PRO A 38 -22.95 -0.36 -2.05
CA PRO A 38 -24.17 -0.73 -1.34
C PRO A 38 -24.49 -2.23 -1.46
N THR A 39 -24.28 -2.80 -2.65
CA THR A 39 -24.24 -4.25 -2.87
C THR A 39 -23.22 -4.63 -3.95
N ARG A 40 -22.72 -5.88 -3.90
CA ARG A 40 -21.73 -6.40 -4.86
C ARG A 40 -22.34 -7.34 -5.91
N VAL A 41 -23.67 -7.51 -5.88
CA VAL A 41 -24.44 -8.34 -6.81
C VAL A 41 -25.19 -7.42 -7.76
N VAL A 42 -24.62 -7.17 -8.93
CA VAL A 42 -25.21 -6.31 -9.97
C VAL A 42 -25.23 -7.03 -11.30
N GLY A 43 -26.25 -6.74 -12.12
CA GLY A 43 -26.38 -7.26 -13.48
C GLY A 43 -25.59 -6.47 -14.51
N SER A 44 -25.34 -5.18 -14.24
CA SER A 44 -24.59 -4.30 -15.14
C SER A 44 -23.82 -3.21 -14.41
N ILE A 45 -22.75 -2.73 -15.04
CA ILE A 45 -21.92 -1.63 -14.56
C ILE A 45 -21.73 -0.59 -15.68
N ALA A 46 -22.10 0.66 -15.43
CA ALA A 46 -21.80 1.80 -16.29
C ALA A 46 -20.80 2.73 -15.59
N ALA A 47 -19.77 3.18 -16.30
CA ALA A 47 -18.82 4.17 -15.79
C ALA A 47 -18.91 5.47 -16.60
N ILE A 48 -19.15 6.58 -15.91
CA ILE A 48 -19.20 7.97 -16.41
C ILE A 48 -17.94 8.67 -15.91
N GLY A 49 -17.25 9.42 -16.77
CA GLY A 49 -15.97 9.99 -16.37
C GLY A 49 -15.19 10.72 -17.45
N ASP A 50 -13.95 11.04 -17.09
CA ASP A 50 -12.97 11.67 -17.97
C ASP A 50 -11.91 10.65 -18.45
N SER A 51 -10.73 11.17 -18.83
CA SER A 51 -9.57 10.39 -19.28
C SER A 51 -9.08 9.34 -18.26
N ILE A 52 -9.31 9.56 -16.95
CA ILE A 52 -9.01 8.53 -15.94
C ILE A 52 -9.95 7.33 -16.11
N THR A 53 -11.22 7.59 -16.39
CA THR A 53 -12.23 6.56 -16.64
C THR A 53 -12.04 5.92 -18.01
N ALA A 54 -11.57 6.65 -19.02
CA ALA A 54 -11.15 6.07 -20.30
C ALA A 54 -9.85 5.22 -20.19
N ALA A 55 -9.19 5.27 -19.04
CA ALA A 55 -7.89 4.66 -18.78
C ALA A 55 -6.84 5.11 -19.80
N PHE A 56 -6.79 6.42 -20.01
CA PHE A 56 -5.83 7.05 -20.89
C PHE A 56 -4.41 6.62 -20.51
N ASN A 57 -3.72 6.00 -21.48
CA ASN A 57 -2.33 5.62 -21.38
C ASN A 57 -1.97 4.66 -20.21
N ALA A 58 -2.95 3.95 -19.65
CA ALA A 58 -2.76 3.08 -18.50
C ALA A 58 -1.95 1.81 -18.82
N ALA A 59 -1.99 1.31 -20.07
CA ALA A 59 -1.30 0.08 -20.46
C ALA A 59 0.23 0.14 -20.39
N TYR A 60 0.82 1.32 -20.53
CA TYR A 60 2.24 1.47 -20.82
C TYR A 60 3.06 1.66 -19.52
N SER A 61 3.73 0.58 -19.10
CA SER A 61 4.77 0.61 -18.07
C SER A 61 6.15 0.46 -18.71
N GLU A 62 7.10 1.34 -18.36
CA GLU A 62 8.58 1.33 -18.52
C GLU A 62 9.29 0.78 -19.78
N PHE A 63 8.71 -0.15 -20.53
CA PHE A 63 9.36 -0.94 -21.57
C PHE A 63 8.65 -0.90 -22.94
N GLU A 64 7.50 -0.24 -23.03
CA GLU A 64 6.77 -0.03 -24.29
C GLU A 64 6.70 1.46 -24.67
N SER A 65 6.72 1.76 -25.96
CA SER A 65 6.63 3.13 -26.49
C SER A 65 5.31 3.81 -26.10
N CYS A 66 5.38 5.03 -25.58
CA CYS A 66 4.22 5.86 -25.23
C CYS A 66 3.30 6.11 -26.44
N LYS A 67 2.04 5.67 -26.38
CA LYS A 67 1.08 5.82 -27.49
C LYS A 67 0.00 6.89 -27.29
N PHE A 68 -0.10 7.49 -26.09
CA PHE A 68 -1.00 8.62 -25.79
C PHE A 68 -2.43 8.40 -26.31
N ARG A 69 -3.09 7.34 -25.82
CA ARG A 69 -4.45 6.97 -26.22
C ARG A 69 -5.17 6.25 -25.09
N ASP A 70 -6.48 6.17 -25.20
CA ASP A 70 -7.32 5.36 -24.31
C ASP A 70 -6.97 3.88 -24.37
N THR A 71 -6.98 3.28 -23.18
CA THR A 71 -6.75 1.84 -23.00
C THR A 71 -7.85 1.25 -22.12
N PRO A 72 -9.11 1.19 -22.58
CA PRO A 72 -10.26 0.78 -21.77
C PRO A 72 -10.13 -0.61 -21.16
N ALA A 73 -9.30 -1.49 -21.75
CA ALA A 73 -8.91 -2.78 -21.17
C ALA A 73 -8.12 -2.68 -19.84
N TYR A 74 -7.83 -1.48 -19.35
CA TYR A 74 -7.15 -1.22 -18.08
C TYR A 74 -8.00 -0.37 -17.14
N ASN A 75 -9.24 -0.03 -17.51
CA ASN A 75 -10.11 0.78 -16.69
C ASN A 75 -10.47 0.09 -15.36
N PHE A 76 -10.36 0.84 -14.27
CA PHE A 76 -10.62 0.39 -12.91
C PHE A 76 -12.05 -0.12 -12.68
N ALA A 77 -13.04 0.32 -13.47
CA ALA A 77 -14.45 -0.02 -13.25
C ALA A 77 -14.96 -1.16 -14.14
N THR A 78 -14.67 -1.11 -15.44
CA THR A 78 -15.42 -1.85 -16.49
C THR A 78 -14.59 -2.89 -17.24
N ASN A 79 -13.26 -2.92 -17.05
CA ASN A 79 -12.42 -3.91 -17.72
C ASN A 79 -12.83 -5.35 -17.36
N LYS A 80 -12.73 -6.28 -18.32
CA LYS A 80 -12.93 -7.73 -18.14
C LYS A 80 -11.76 -8.58 -18.62
N SER A 81 -10.69 -7.93 -19.08
CA SER A 81 -9.54 -8.60 -19.68
C SER A 81 -8.64 -9.18 -18.60
N LYS A 82 -8.30 -10.47 -18.73
CA LYS A 82 -7.35 -11.13 -17.83
C LYS A 82 -5.95 -10.50 -17.98
N ASN A 83 -5.20 -10.39 -16.88
CA ASN A 83 -3.82 -9.87 -16.79
C ASN A 83 -3.62 -8.36 -17.01
N THR A 84 -4.68 -7.57 -17.09
CA THR A 84 -4.60 -6.10 -17.09
C THR A 84 -4.92 -5.54 -15.70
N THR A 85 -6.04 -4.83 -15.53
CA THR A 85 -6.48 -4.23 -14.27
C THR A 85 -7.58 -5.08 -13.64
N PHE A 86 -7.40 -5.53 -12.40
CA PHE A 86 -8.41 -6.21 -11.60
C PHE A 86 -9.50 -5.24 -11.14
N SER A 87 -10.39 -4.96 -12.09
CA SER A 87 -11.41 -3.92 -12.03
C SER A 87 -12.58 -4.25 -11.09
N ILE A 88 -13.47 -3.29 -10.86
CA ILE A 88 -14.75 -3.53 -10.18
C ILE A 88 -15.57 -4.60 -10.91
N ALA A 89 -15.63 -4.59 -12.24
CA ALA A 89 -16.34 -5.61 -13.01
C ALA A 89 -15.75 -7.02 -12.79
N GLU A 90 -14.42 -7.18 -12.81
CA GLU A 90 -13.80 -8.48 -12.52
C GLU A 90 -14.07 -8.92 -11.08
N ARG A 91 -14.07 -7.99 -10.12
CA ARG A 91 -14.40 -8.27 -8.72
C ARG A 91 -15.85 -8.67 -8.53
N VAL A 92 -16.80 -8.01 -9.20
CA VAL A 92 -18.21 -8.39 -9.23
C VAL A 92 -18.40 -9.76 -9.86
N MET A 93 -17.79 -10.03 -11.02
CA MET A 93 -17.89 -11.34 -11.67
C MET A 93 -17.31 -12.47 -10.79
N ALA A 94 -16.19 -12.20 -10.12
CA ALA A 94 -15.60 -13.14 -9.18
C ALA A 94 -16.48 -13.37 -7.93
N TYR A 95 -17.15 -12.33 -7.46
CA TYR A 95 -18.04 -12.40 -6.29
C TYR A 95 -19.37 -13.10 -6.61
N LYS A 96 -19.99 -12.74 -7.74
CA LYS A 96 -21.28 -13.28 -8.21
C LYS A 96 -21.14 -14.68 -8.81
N GLY A 97 -19.98 -15.02 -9.37
CA GLY A 97 -19.77 -16.26 -10.13
C GLY A 97 -20.40 -16.26 -11.52
N ASP A 98 -20.74 -15.09 -12.06
CA ASP A 98 -21.45 -14.93 -13.32
C ASP A 98 -20.97 -13.65 -14.03
N ILE A 99 -21.22 -13.55 -15.35
CA ILE A 99 -20.85 -12.38 -16.15
C ILE A 99 -21.68 -11.15 -15.77
N VAL A 100 -21.07 -9.97 -15.90
CA VAL A 100 -21.73 -8.68 -15.70
C VAL A 100 -21.65 -7.86 -16.98
N ALA A 101 -22.73 -7.21 -17.41
CA ALA A 101 -22.68 -6.28 -18.54
C ALA A 101 -21.87 -5.02 -18.16
N THR A 102 -21.08 -4.46 -19.07
CA THR A 102 -20.28 -3.26 -18.77
C THR A 102 -20.29 -2.26 -19.91
N ALA A 103 -20.36 -0.97 -19.59
CA ALA A 103 -20.16 0.11 -20.54
C ALA A 103 -19.32 1.25 -19.92
N ASN A 104 -18.38 1.77 -20.70
CA ASN A 104 -17.51 2.87 -20.32
C ASN A 104 -17.85 4.09 -21.19
N PHE A 105 -18.31 5.15 -20.55
CA PHE A 105 -18.68 6.44 -21.15
C PHE A 105 -17.63 7.52 -20.87
N GLY A 106 -16.47 7.14 -20.31
CA GLY A 106 -15.37 8.05 -20.05
C GLY A 106 -14.85 8.70 -21.34
N GLN A 107 -14.62 10.01 -21.29
CA GLN A 107 -14.17 10.78 -22.44
C GLN A 107 -13.02 11.71 -22.06
N ASP A 108 -11.96 11.71 -22.86
CA ASP A 108 -10.84 12.63 -22.70
C ASP A 108 -11.29 14.10 -22.70
N GLY A 109 -10.80 14.88 -21.74
CA GLY A 109 -11.16 16.29 -21.57
C GLY A 109 -12.56 16.54 -21.01
N ALA A 110 -13.35 15.49 -20.70
CA ALA A 110 -14.67 15.66 -20.11
C ALA A 110 -14.59 16.39 -18.76
N ARG A 111 -15.46 17.39 -18.64
CA ARG A 111 -15.72 18.17 -17.41
C ARG A 111 -17.08 17.78 -16.84
N MET A 112 -17.45 18.30 -15.68
CA MET A 112 -18.80 18.09 -15.12
C MET A 112 -19.90 18.48 -16.12
N SER A 113 -19.65 19.47 -16.98
CA SER A 113 -20.53 19.90 -18.08
C SER A 113 -20.84 18.85 -19.15
N HIS A 114 -20.16 17.71 -19.14
CA HIS A 114 -20.42 16.58 -20.05
C HIS A 114 -21.15 15.43 -19.34
N GLY A 115 -21.33 15.54 -18.01
CA GLY A 115 -21.88 14.46 -17.20
C GLY A 115 -23.33 14.14 -17.55
N ASP A 116 -24.14 15.12 -17.94
CA ASP A 116 -25.53 14.92 -18.32
C ASP A 116 -25.67 14.13 -19.63
N ASP A 117 -24.87 14.44 -20.65
CA ASP A 117 -24.84 13.70 -21.91
C ASP A 117 -24.31 12.27 -21.72
N GLN A 118 -23.26 12.09 -20.92
CA GLN A 118 -22.79 10.76 -20.54
C GLN A 118 -23.85 9.98 -19.72
N ALA A 119 -24.58 10.64 -18.83
CA ALA A 119 -25.67 10.02 -18.06
C ALA A 119 -26.85 9.62 -18.95
N LYS A 120 -27.23 10.43 -19.95
CA LYS A 120 -28.27 10.09 -20.93
C LYS A 120 -27.87 8.86 -21.77
N ALA A 121 -26.61 8.79 -22.19
CA ALA A 121 -26.06 7.63 -22.90
C ALA A 121 -26.06 6.38 -22.00
N ALA A 122 -25.60 6.52 -20.75
CA ALA A 122 -25.61 5.45 -19.75
C ALA A 122 -27.03 4.93 -19.48
N LYS A 123 -28.00 5.82 -19.26
CA LYS A 123 -29.42 5.47 -19.10
C LYS A 123 -29.93 4.65 -20.29
N THR A 124 -29.70 5.13 -21.51
CA THR A 124 -30.15 4.44 -22.73
C THR A 124 -29.59 3.03 -22.84
N TRP A 125 -28.35 2.81 -22.38
CA TRP A 125 -27.73 1.50 -22.37
C TRP A 125 -28.23 0.62 -21.21
N LEU A 126 -28.31 1.16 -19.99
CA LEU A 126 -28.70 0.46 -18.76
C LEU A 126 -30.12 -0.09 -18.82
N MET A 127 -31.06 0.67 -19.40
CA MET A 127 -32.46 0.24 -19.57
C MET A 127 -32.61 -1.02 -20.45
N LYS A 128 -31.53 -1.53 -21.05
CA LYS A 128 -31.48 -2.78 -21.84
C LYS A 128 -30.70 -3.90 -21.14
N GLN A 129 -30.18 -3.67 -19.93
CA GLN A 129 -29.33 -4.61 -19.20
C GLN A 129 -30.08 -5.25 -18.02
N ALA A 130 -29.49 -6.30 -17.45
CA ALA A 130 -29.98 -6.89 -16.21
C ALA A 130 -29.73 -5.94 -15.01
N THR A 131 -30.73 -5.83 -14.15
CA THR A 131 -30.68 -5.13 -12.86
C THR A 131 -30.12 -6.06 -11.76
N PRO A 132 -29.70 -5.53 -10.59
CA PRO A 132 -29.49 -4.11 -10.28
C PRO A 132 -28.34 -3.51 -11.10
N HIS A 133 -28.38 -2.20 -11.32
CA HIS A 133 -27.35 -1.45 -12.03
C HIS A 133 -26.34 -0.85 -11.04
N LEU A 134 -25.05 -0.84 -11.39
CA LEU A 134 -24.05 0.00 -10.74
C LEU A 134 -23.61 1.11 -11.71
N VAL A 135 -23.80 2.36 -11.32
CA VAL A 135 -23.34 3.54 -12.07
C VAL A 135 -22.23 4.19 -11.28
N ILE A 136 -21.02 4.22 -11.83
CA ILE A 136 -19.86 4.86 -11.21
C ILE A 136 -19.61 6.17 -11.95
N VAL A 137 -19.62 7.29 -11.23
CA VAL A 137 -19.34 8.62 -11.75
C VAL A 137 -18.02 9.10 -11.19
N PHE A 138 -17.08 9.44 -12.07
CA PHE A 138 -15.77 9.98 -11.68
C PHE A 138 -15.36 11.11 -12.62
N LEU A 139 -15.90 12.30 -12.34
CA LEU A 139 -15.74 13.54 -13.10
C LEU A 139 -15.29 14.69 -12.18
N GLY A 140 -14.73 15.74 -12.77
CA GLY A 140 -14.35 16.98 -12.06
C GLY A 140 -12.85 17.28 -12.07
N HIS A 141 -12.00 16.34 -12.50
CA HIS A 141 -10.55 16.59 -12.57
C HIS A 141 -10.23 17.69 -13.58
N ASN A 142 -10.85 17.64 -14.77
CA ASN A 142 -10.68 18.68 -15.78
C ASN A 142 -11.27 20.02 -15.35
N ASP A 143 -12.27 20.07 -14.47
CA ASP A 143 -12.80 21.31 -13.90
C ASP A 143 -11.76 22.02 -13.00
N ILE A 144 -10.93 21.24 -12.30
CA ILE A 144 -9.80 21.73 -11.49
C ILE A 144 -8.58 22.03 -12.38
N CYS A 145 -8.27 21.14 -13.33
CA CYS A 145 -7.05 21.22 -14.15
C CYS A 145 -7.11 22.23 -15.29
N SER A 146 -8.29 22.45 -15.84
CA SER A 146 -8.45 23.34 -16.98
C SER A 146 -8.44 24.81 -16.58
N GLY A 147 -8.25 25.68 -17.57
CA GLY A 147 -8.24 27.12 -17.39
C GLY A 147 -6.97 27.77 -17.95
N THR A 148 -6.63 28.93 -17.41
CA THR A 148 -5.50 29.75 -17.83
C THR A 148 -4.33 29.62 -16.87
N LYS A 149 -3.15 30.08 -17.31
CA LYS A 149 -2.01 30.21 -16.41
C LYS A 149 -2.23 31.35 -15.41
N ASP A 150 -2.96 32.40 -15.75
CA ASP A 150 -3.00 33.62 -14.93
C ASP A 150 -4.39 33.89 -14.34
N LYS A 151 -4.45 34.28 -13.07
CA LYS A 151 -5.68 34.84 -12.47
C LYS A 151 -6.05 36.15 -13.17
N PHE A 152 -7.33 36.52 -13.04
CA PHE A 152 -7.91 37.76 -13.57
C PHE A 152 -7.81 37.86 -15.09
N SER A 153 -7.76 36.72 -15.78
CA SER A 153 -7.77 36.64 -17.23
C SER A 153 -9.19 36.49 -17.78
N THR A 154 -9.41 36.88 -19.02
CA THR A 154 -10.67 36.62 -19.72
C THR A 154 -10.85 35.12 -19.92
N CYS A 155 -11.95 34.58 -19.45
CA CYS A 155 -12.27 33.17 -19.59
C CYS A 155 -13.07 32.87 -20.85
N GLU A 156 -13.03 31.60 -21.28
CA GLU A 156 -13.75 31.09 -22.45
C GLU A 156 -15.29 31.19 -22.34
N SER A 157 -15.83 31.26 -21.12
CA SER A 157 -17.27 31.36 -20.88
C SER A 157 -17.59 31.93 -19.50
N ALA A 158 -18.85 32.32 -19.28
CA ALA A 158 -19.36 32.79 -17.99
C ALA A 158 -19.38 31.71 -16.90
N ASN A 159 -19.29 30.43 -17.29
CA ASN A 159 -19.23 29.28 -16.37
C ASN A 159 -17.85 29.10 -15.72
N ARG A 160 -16.93 30.04 -15.97
CA ARG A 160 -15.54 30.02 -15.52
C ARG A 160 -15.29 31.17 -14.57
N ASP A 161 -14.51 30.93 -13.53
CA ASP A 161 -14.13 31.97 -12.58
C ASP A 161 -12.81 32.65 -13.00
N PRO A 162 -12.83 33.91 -13.47
CA PRO A 162 -11.61 34.63 -13.85
C PRO A 162 -10.66 34.82 -12.67
N ASN A 163 -11.15 34.88 -11.43
CA ASN A 163 -10.32 35.06 -10.24
C ASN A 163 -9.64 33.74 -9.80
N ASN A 164 -10.04 32.62 -10.40
CA ASN A 164 -9.54 31.28 -10.07
C ASN A 164 -9.05 30.55 -11.33
N TYR A 165 -8.15 31.21 -12.07
CA TYR A 165 -7.49 30.64 -13.25
C TYR A 165 -8.47 30.14 -14.32
N CYS A 166 -9.67 30.68 -14.40
CA CYS A 166 -10.72 30.17 -15.28
C CYS A 166 -11.03 28.67 -15.05
N ARG A 167 -11.00 28.20 -13.80
CA ARG A 167 -11.60 26.92 -13.41
C ARG A 167 -13.13 27.01 -13.49
N THR A 168 -13.82 25.87 -13.47
CA THR A 168 -15.29 25.87 -13.44
C THR A 168 -15.76 26.61 -12.17
N SER A 169 -16.69 27.55 -12.28
CA SER A 169 -17.22 28.24 -11.10
C SER A 169 -18.01 27.26 -10.23
N PHE A 170 -18.12 27.52 -8.93
CA PHE A 170 -18.90 26.67 -8.01
C PHE A 170 -20.36 26.55 -8.44
N PHE A 171 -20.95 27.66 -8.89
CA PHE A 171 -22.31 27.68 -9.44
C PHE A 171 -22.45 26.77 -10.66
N ALA A 172 -21.53 26.87 -11.63
CA ALA A 172 -21.58 26.07 -12.84
C ALA A 172 -21.35 24.57 -12.55
N TYR A 173 -20.45 24.25 -11.62
CA TYR A 173 -20.20 22.86 -11.21
C TYR A 173 -21.45 22.24 -10.55
N GLU A 174 -22.11 22.97 -9.63
CA GLU A 174 -23.37 22.54 -9.02
C GLU A 174 -24.47 22.36 -10.07
N GLN A 175 -24.65 23.34 -10.95
CA GLN A 175 -25.65 23.28 -12.03
C GLN A 175 -25.48 22.01 -12.87
N GLN A 176 -24.26 21.75 -13.34
CA GLN A 176 -23.96 20.63 -14.22
C GLN A 176 -24.09 19.29 -13.50
N MET A 177 -23.72 19.24 -12.22
CA MET A 177 -23.91 18.05 -11.41
C MET A 177 -25.40 17.75 -11.18
N ARG A 178 -26.24 18.77 -10.93
CA ARG A 178 -27.70 18.61 -10.87
C ARG A 178 -28.29 18.08 -12.17
N GLN A 179 -27.89 18.63 -13.32
CA GLN A 179 -28.33 18.14 -14.63
C GLN A 179 -27.99 16.66 -14.85
N MET A 180 -26.81 16.21 -14.40
CA MET A 180 -26.44 14.80 -14.43
C MET A 180 -27.28 13.95 -13.46
N LEU A 181 -27.44 14.40 -12.21
CA LEU A 181 -28.22 13.68 -11.19
C LEU A 181 -29.69 13.53 -11.58
N ASP A 182 -30.32 14.56 -12.15
CA ASP A 182 -31.68 14.52 -12.69
C ASP A 182 -31.88 13.38 -13.69
N VAL A 183 -30.85 13.04 -14.47
CA VAL A 183 -30.89 11.89 -15.38
C VAL A 183 -30.71 10.59 -14.59
N LEU A 184 -29.70 10.51 -13.73
CA LEU A 184 -29.34 9.27 -13.04
C LEU A 184 -30.42 8.76 -12.08
N ILE A 185 -31.09 9.65 -11.34
CA ILE A 185 -32.15 9.27 -10.39
C ILE A 185 -33.42 8.75 -11.05
N THR A 186 -33.53 8.86 -12.38
CA THR A 186 -34.66 8.33 -13.16
C THR A 186 -34.42 6.92 -13.70
N ILE A 187 -33.30 6.28 -13.33
CA ILE A 187 -32.94 4.92 -13.77
C ILE A 187 -33.25 3.93 -12.65
N PRO A 188 -34.35 3.16 -12.69
CA PRO A 188 -34.73 2.27 -11.59
C PRO A 188 -33.63 1.24 -11.25
N ASP A 189 -33.71 0.66 -10.05
CA ASP A 189 -32.83 -0.41 -9.58
C ASP A 189 -31.33 -0.05 -9.65
N SER A 190 -30.99 1.22 -9.46
CA SER A 190 -29.63 1.74 -9.67
C SER A 190 -28.93 2.10 -8.37
N GLN A 191 -27.71 1.57 -8.23
CA GLN A 191 -26.72 2.02 -7.27
C GLN A 191 -25.80 3.02 -7.97
N ILE A 192 -25.87 4.28 -7.59
CA ILE A 192 -25.12 5.39 -8.17
C ILE A 192 -24.04 5.80 -7.16
N LEU A 193 -22.78 5.67 -7.58
CA LEU A 193 -21.62 6.05 -6.80
C LEU A 193 -20.96 7.27 -7.43
N ILE A 194 -21.02 8.40 -6.72
CA ILE A 194 -20.30 9.63 -7.07
C ILE A 194 -18.94 9.60 -6.37
N ILE A 195 -17.86 9.55 -7.15
CA ILE A 195 -16.50 9.58 -6.63
C ILE A 195 -16.02 11.02 -6.67
N HIS A 196 -15.61 11.57 -5.53
CA HIS A 196 -14.96 12.87 -5.49
C HIS A 196 -13.67 12.87 -6.30
N PRO A 197 -13.34 13.97 -7.00
CA PRO A 197 -12.10 14.06 -7.76
C PRO A 197 -10.89 13.70 -6.91
N ILE A 198 -9.81 13.22 -7.53
CA ILE A 198 -8.50 13.14 -6.87
C ILE A 198 -8.03 14.56 -6.57
N ARG A 199 -7.28 14.75 -5.47
CA ARG A 199 -6.55 16.00 -5.20
C ARG A 199 -5.46 16.19 -6.24
N VAL A 200 -5.83 16.73 -7.40
CA VAL A 200 -4.93 16.97 -8.54
C VAL A 200 -3.69 17.78 -8.15
N SER A 201 -3.81 18.69 -7.18
CA SER A 201 -2.70 19.48 -6.64
C SER A 201 -1.56 18.60 -6.08
N GLN A 202 -1.83 17.36 -5.65
CA GLN A 202 -0.80 16.43 -5.18
C GLN A 202 0.17 16.00 -6.30
N LEU A 203 -0.19 16.16 -7.58
CA LEU A 203 0.74 15.90 -8.67
C LEU A 203 1.99 16.79 -8.59
N CYS A 204 1.89 17.97 -7.97
CA CYS A 204 3.04 18.84 -7.76
C CYS A 204 4.18 18.18 -6.97
N ASN A 205 3.88 17.17 -6.14
CA ASN A 205 4.90 16.38 -5.45
C ASN A 205 5.80 15.59 -6.41
N PHE A 206 5.32 15.31 -7.63
CA PHE A 206 6.03 14.50 -8.62
C PHE A 206 6.67 15.33 -9.73
N ARG A 207 6.62 16.67 -9.63
CA ARG A 207 7.16 17.56 -10.67
C ARG A 207 8.61 17.27 -11.03
N ASN A 208 9.41 16.89 -10.03
CA ASN A 208 10.82 16.62 -10.17
C ASN A 208 11.17 15.17 -10.53
N GLU A 209 10.18 14.29 -10.62
CA GLU A 209 10.36 12.88 -10.99
C GLU A 209 10.74 12.74 -12.46
N LYS A 210 11.53 11.71 -12.80
CA LYS A 210 11.98 11.46 -14.17
C LYS A 210 10.91 10.69 -14.95
N VAL A 211 10.58 11.17 -16.15
CA VAL A 211 9.50 10.62 -16.99
C VAL A 211 9.80 9.19 -17.46
N ILE A 212 11.05 8.80 -17.67
CA ILE A 212 11.39 7.45 -18.16
C ILE A 212 12.75 7.03 -17.59
N ASP A 213 12.93 5.76 -17.22
CA ASP A 213 14.23 5.16 -16.86
C ASP A 213 15.16 4.97 -18.08
N VAL A 214 15.16 5.92 -19.03
CA VAL A 214 16.16 5.95 -20.11
C VAL A 214 17.38 6.72 -19.62
N PRO A 215 18.58 6.12 -19.60
CA PRO A 215 19.79 6.74 -19.02
C PRO A 215 20.20 8.08 -19.64
N TRP A 216 19.67 8.41 -20.82
CA TRP A 216 20.12 9.52 -21.66
C TRP A 216 19.19 10.74 -21.66
N THR A 217 17.99 10.65 -21.05
CA THR A 217 17.07 11.80 -20.98
C THR A 217 17.06 12.41 -19.59
N SER A 218 17.12 13.74 -19.51
CA SER A 218 17.02 14.50 -18.26
C SER A 218 15.59 14.99 -17.96
N LYS A 219 14.61 14.57 -18.78
CA LYS A 219 13.24 15.10 -18.72
C LYS A 219 12.54 14.69 -17.43
N LYS A 220 12.03 15.70 -16.72
CA LYS A 220 11.20 15.58 -15.54
C LYS A 220 9.72 15.71 -15.89
N CYS A 221 8.85 15.24 -15.02
CA CYS A 221 7.41 15.34 -15.17
C CYS A 221 6.97 16.80 -15.39
N GLY A 222 7.58 17.74 -14.67
CA GLY A 222 7.32 19.17 -14.86
C GLY A 222 7.65 19.69 -16.26
N ASP A 223 8.70 19.17 -16.89
CA ASP A 223 9.06 19.57 -18.26
C ASP A 223 7.97 19.17 -19.27
N LEU A 224 7.22 18.09 -19.00
CA LEU A 224 6.08 17.69 -19.84
C LEU A 224 4.85 18.54 -19.58
N TRP A 225 4.57 18.84 -18.32
CA TRP A 225 3.39 19.62 -17.94
C TRP A 225 3.49 21.07 -18.41
N ASP A 226 4.70 21.62 -18.43
CA ASP A 226 4.98 22.99 -18.88
C ASP A 226 5.09 23.11 -20.40
N ALA A 227 5.46 22.02 -21.06
CA ALA A 227 5.66 22.03 -22.48
C ALA A 227 4.34 22.36 -23.19
N PRO A 228 4.41 23.08 -24.34
CA PRO A 228 3.27 23.27 -25.22
C PRO A 228 2.94 21.97 -25.97
N MET A 229 3.11 20.81 -25.32
CA MET A 229 2.73 19.52 -25.86
C MET A 229 1.22 19.51 -26.00
N ASN A 230 0.78 19.28 -27.23
CA ASN A 230 -0.63 19.18 -27.57
C ASN A 230 -1.14 17.77 -27.24
N ILE A 231 -1.21 17.44 -25.95
CA ILE A 231 -1.92 16.26 -25.47
C ILE A 231 -3.36 16.75 -25.25
N PHE A 232 -4.33 16.22 -26.00
CA PHE A 232 -5.76 16.59 -25.99
C PHE A 232 -6.20 17.95 -26.58
N GLY A 233 -5.44 18.58 -27.47
CA GLY A 233 -5.86 19.88 -28.05
C GLY A 233 -5.53 21.10 -27.17
N GLN A 234 -4.90 20.91 -26.00
CA GLN A 234 -4.55 21.97 -25.05
C GLN A 234 -3.02 22.16 -24.93
N LYS A 235 -2.58 23.38 -24.59
CA LYS A 235 -1.17 23.67 -24.28
C LYS A 235 -0.87 23.23 -22.84
N GLY A 236 -0.35 22.01 -22.68
CA GLY A 236 0.00 21.43 -21.37
C GLY A 236 -1.12 20.57 -20.78
N ILE A 237 -0.77 19.71 -19.80
CA ILE A 237 -1.67 18.66 -19.27
C ILE A 237 -2.60 19.17 -18.15
N CYS A 238 -2.23 20.24 -17.45
CA CYS A 238 -3.05 20.85 -16.38
C CYS A 238 -2.68 22.35 -16.21
N PRO A 239 -3.08 23.23 -17.14
CA PRO A 239 -2.60 24.62 -17.22
C PRO A 239 -2.72 25.43 -15.93
N SER A 240 -3.79 25.21 -15.16
CA SER A 240 -4.05 25.97 -13.91
C SER A 240 -3.05 25.64 -12.79
N LEU A 241 -2.26 24.56 -12.93
CA LEU A 241 -1.29 24.05 -11.95
C LEU A 241 0.15 23.98 -12.47
N THR A 242 0.47 24.53 -13.66
CA THR A 242 1.75 24.24 -14.35
C THR A 242 3.02 24.62 -13.58
N ASP A 243 3.02 25.66 -12.74
CA ASP A 243 4.23 26.06 -11.99
C ASP A 243 4.28 25.53 -10.56
N CYS A 244 3.21 24.88 -10.07
CA CYS A 244 3.13 24.34 -8.72
C CYS A 244 3.49 25.33 -7.60
N THR A 245 3.23 26.62 -7.79
CA THR A 245 3.37 27.61 -6.71
C THR A 245 2.43 27.31 -5.55
N ALA A 246 2.84 27.65 -4.32
CA ALA A 246 2.04 27.43 -3.11
C ALA A 246 0.62 28.02 -3.24
N GLY A 247 0.50 29.21 -3.81
CA GLY A 247 -0.80 29.85 -4.08
C GLY A 247 -1.69 29.01 -5.00
N ARG A 248 -1.17 28.49 -6.12
CA ARG A 248 -1.95 27.64 -7.03
C ARG A 248 -2.37 26.32 -6.40
N ILE A 249 -1.48 25.72 -5.62
CA ILE A 249 -1.76 24.47 -4.89
C ILE A 249 -2.90 24.70 -3.91
N ALA A 250 -2.85 25.80 -3.14
CA ALA A 250 -3.90 26.20 -2.22
C ALA A 250 -5.21 26.48 -2.96
N ASP A 251 -5.21 27.27 -4.04
CA ASP A 251 -6.41 27.58 -4.82
C ASP A 251 -7.06 26.32 -5.42
N ALA A 252 -6.26 25.40 -5.96
CA ALA A 252 -6.76 24.13 -6.50
C ALA A 252 -7.33 23.23 -5.40
N TYR A 253 -6.71 23.22 -4.22
CA TYR A 253 -7.21 22.48 -3.07
C TYR A 253 -8.53 23.06 -2.55
N THR A 254 -8.63 24.37 -2.38
CA THR A 254 -9.89 25.04 -1.99
C THR A 254 -10.99 24.76 -3.00
N THR A 255 -10.67 24.79 -4.30
CA THR A 255 -11.63 24.42 -5.36
C THR A 255 -12.08 22.97 -5.22
N TRP A 256 -11.16 22.05 -4.95
CA TRP A 256 -11.44 20.64 -4.74
C TRP A 256 -12.35 20.41 -3.52
N VAL A 257 -12.10 21.09 -2.39
CA VAL A 257 -12.96 21.03 -1.19
C VAL A 257 -14.37 21.51 -1.52
N ALA A 258 -14.51 22.64 -2.21
CA ALA A 258 -15.81 23.17 -2.59
C ALA A 258 -16.60 22.22 -3.49
N TYR A 259 -15.95 21.60 -4.49
CA TYR A 259 -16.61 20.60 -5.35
C TYR A 259 -17.05 19.36 -4.57
N ARG A 260 -16.25 18.90 -3.61
CA ARG A 260 -16.60 17.80 -2.70
C ARG A 260 -17.84 18.16 -1.88
N GLU A 261 -17.85 19.32 -1.23
CA GLU A 261 -18.98 19.77 -0.41
C GLU A 261 -20.26 19.96 -1.23
N ILE A 262 -20.15 20.44 -2.48
CA ILE A 262 -21.27 20.48 -3.42
C ILE A 262 -21.78 19.08 -3.69
N ALA A 263 -20.91 18.13 -4.01
CA ALA A 263 -21.30 16.75 -4.32
C ALA A 263 -21.99 16.07 -3.13
N ASP A 264 -21.44 16.18 -1.93
CA ASP A 264 -22.02 15.63 -0.70
C ASP A 264 -23.40 16.24 -0.42
N ARG A 265 -23.52 17.58 -0.45
CA ARG A 265 -24.80 18.27 -0.24
C ARG A 265 -25.86 17.86 -1.26
N LEU A 266 -25.49 17.75 -2.55
CA LEU A 266 -26.43 17.34 -3.59
C LEU A 266 -26.87 15.89 -3.43
N VAL A 267 -25.96 14.99 -3.04
CA VAL A 267 -26.33 13.59 -2.75
C VAL A 267 -27.33 13.52 -1.59
N ASP A 268 -27.10 14.27 -0.51
CA ASP A 268 -28.03 14.35 0.63
C ASP A 268 -29.38 14.93 0.22
N GLU A 269 -29.39 16.02 -0.55
CA GLU A 269 -30.60 16.64 -1.08
C GLU A 269 -31.41 15.65 -1.93
N TYR A 270 -30.77 14.99 -2.90
CA TYR A 270 -31.47 14.05 -3.78
C TYR A 270 -31.97 12.81 -3.04
N ASN A 271 -31.25 12.35 -2.00
CA ASN A 271 -31.67 11.25 -1.14
C ASN A 271 -32.81 11.59 -0.17
N SER A 272 -33.10 12.87 0.05
CA SER A 272 -34.27 13.28 0.84
C SER A 272 -35.60 12.99 0.15
N TYR A 273 -35.58 12.80 -1.18
CA TYR A 273 -36.73 12.38 -1.97
C TYR A 273 -36.84 10.85 -2.02
N THR A 274 -38.07 10.36 -1.93
CA THR A 274 -38.40 8.94 -2.02
C THR A 274 -38.86 8.54 -3.43
N ALA A 275 -39.04 7.24 -3.65
CA ALA A 275 -39.50 6.75 -4.94
C ALA A 275 -40.88 7.32 -5.31
N GLY A 276 -41.00 7.88 -6.52
CA GLY A 276 -42.23 8.52 -7.01
C GLY A 276 -42.34 10.01 -6.70
N ASP A 277 -41.48 10.56 -5.83
CA ASP A 277 -41.44 12.01 -5.60
C ASP A 277 -40.91 12.76 -6.83
N THR A 278 -41.47 13.94 -7.07
CA THR A 278 -40.96 14.88 -8.08
C THR A 278 -39.94 15.79 -7.43
N ILE A 279 -38.71 15.79 -7.95
CA ILE A 279 -37.69 16.77 -7.58
C ILE A 279 -38.18 18.15 -8.03
N PRO A 280 -38.29 19.15 -7.13
CA PRO A 280 -38.79 20.48 -7.47
C PRO A 280 -37.98 21.13 -8.60
N ALA A 281 -38.67 21.91 -9.44
CA ALA A 281 -38.00 22.75 -10.42
C ALA A 281 -37.05 23.74 -9.71
N ASN A 282 -35.85 23.89 -10.24
CA ASN A 282 -34.91 24.92 -9.85
C ASN A 282 -34.58 25.76 -11.08
N ASP A 283 -35.24 26.91 -11.18
CA ASP A 283 -35.14 27.82 -12.33
C ASP A 283 -33.74 28.43 -12.46
N ASP A 284 -33.04 28.65 -11.35
CA ASP A 284 -31.67 29.19 -11.35
C ASP A 284 -30.70 28.24 -12.05
N PHE A 285 -30.91 26.93 -11.90
CA PHE A 285 -30.08 25.91 -12.51
C PHE A 285 -30.68 25.29 -13.80
N GLY A 286 -31.97 25.51 -14.07
CA GLY A 286 -32.70 24.84 -15.14
C GLY A 286 -32.77 23.33 -14.93
N THR A 287 -33.01 22.90 -13.68
CA THR A 287 -32.97 21.49 -13.24
C THR A 287 -34.24 21.12 -12.47
N GLY A 288 -34.41 19.84 -12.14
CA GLY A 288 -35.57 19.30 -11.45
C GLY A 288 -36.73 19.00 -12.39
N SER A 289 -37.95 18.99 -11.83
CA SER A 289 -39.18 18.49 -12.51
C SER A 289 -39.06 17.04 -13.01
N VAL A 290 -38.22 16.24 -12.35
CA VAL A 290 -38.00 14.83 -12.66
C VAL A 290 -38.51 13.94 -11.53
N VAL A 291 -39.03 12.78 -11.87
CA VAL A 291 -39.57 11.82 -10.89
C VAL A 291 -38.47 10.84 -10.50
N ARG A 292 -38.21 10.69 -9.19
CA ARG A 292 -37.25 9.72 -8.66
C ARG A 292 -37.77 8.29 -8.88
N ALA A 293 -36.96 7.48 -9.55
CA ALA A 293 -37.27 6.07 -9.81
C ALA A 293 -37.22 5.23 -8.51
N PRO A 294 -37.89 4.07 -8.47
CA PRO A 294 -37.75 3.13 -7.35
C PRO A 294 -36.34 2.53 -7.25
N ASP A 295 -36.00 2.08 -6.05
CA ASP A 295 -34.79 1.31 -5.75
C ASP A 295 -33.47 2.00 -6.15
N ILE A 296 -33.43 3.32 -5.99
CA ILE A 296 -32.22 4.15 -6.16
C ILE A 296 -31.44 4.21 -4.84
N SER A 297 -30.16 3.82 -4.90
CA SER A 297 -29.15 4.13 -3.90
C SER A 297 -28.16 5.12 -4.48
N LEU A 298 -28.08 6.35 -3.96
CA LEU A 298 -27.12 7.36 -4.39
C LEU A 298 -26.13 7.65 -3.25
N VAL A 299 -24.84 7.54 -3.52
CA VAL A 299 -23.78 7.70 -2.52
C VAL A 299 -22.62 8.52 -3.09
N ALA A 300 -22.14 9.51 -2.33
CA ALA A 300 -20.86 10.18 -2.60
C ALA A 300 -19.74 9.52 -1.78
N THR A 301 -18.52 9.46 -2.33
CA THR A 301 -17.36 8.92 -1.61
C THR A 301 -16.11 9.75 -1.84
N ASN A 302 -15.41 10.06 -0.74
CA ASN A 302 -14.10 10.70 -0.75
C ASN A 302 -12.94 9.72 -0.53
N VAL A 303 -13.20 8.40 -0.60
CA VAL A 303 -12.16 7.37 -0.40
C VAL A 303 -10.96 7.58 -1.32
N ILE A 304 -11.21 7.90 -2.59
CA ILE A 304 -10.13 8.17 -3.56
C ILE A 304 -9.54 9.57 -3.36
N GLY A 305 -10.36 10.58 -3.09
CA GLY A 305 -9.90 11.96 -2.92
C GLY A 305 -9.01 12.17 -1.68
N ASN A 306 -9.13 11.32 -0.66
CA ASN A 306 -8.22 11.27 0.49
C ASN A 306 -7.07 10.26 0.34
N SER A 307 -7.00 9.57 -0.79
CA SER A 307 -5.92 8.61 -1.08
C SER A 307 -4.73 9.30 -1.76
N ARG A 308 -3.50 8.93 -1.39
CA ARG A 308 -2.29 9.40 -2.05
C ARG A 308 -1.87 8.47 -3.17
N PHE A 309 -1.88 8.99 -4.40
CA PHE A 309 -1.11 8.39 -5.49
C PHE A 309 0.36 8.68 -5.27
N GLN A 310 1.22 7.72 -5.55
CA GLN A 310 2.66 7.86 -5.58
C GLN A 310 3.13 7.83 -7.03
N TYR A 311 4.23 8.52 -7.37
CA TYR A 311 4.81 8.38 -8.70
C TYR A 311 5.15 6.90 -8.99
N ARG A 312 5.79 6.26 -8.02
CA ARG A 312 6.03 4.82 -7.95
C ARG A 312 5.64 4.30 -6.58
N ASP A 313 5.08 3.10 -6.53
CA ASP A 313 4.86 2.40 -5.27
C ASP A 313 6.20 1.99 -4.61
N THR A 314 6.13 1.42 -3.41
CA THR A 314 7.29 0.98 -2.64
C THR A 314 8.12 -0.12 -3.32
N PHE A 315 7.60 -0.78 -4.37
CA PHE A 315 8.31 -1.76 -5.19
C PHE A 315 8.88 -1.17 -6.48
N GLY A 316 8.66 0.13 -6.70
CA GLY A 316 9.04 0.82 -7.92
C GLY A 316 8.00 0.70 -9.03
N ASN A 317 6.82 0.08 -8.82
CA ASN A 317 5.81 0.03 -9.87
C ASN A 317 5.19 1.43 -10.06
N PRO A 318 5.11 1.95 -11.28
CA PRO A 318 4.62 3.31 -11.51
C PRO A 318 3.12 3.36 -11.28
N GLN A 319 2.59 4.12 -10.31
CA GLN A 319 1.13 4.28 -10.17
C GLN A 319 0.58 5.34 -11.11
N LEU A 320 1.42 6.31 -11.49
CA LEU A 320 1.15 7.24 -12.59
C LEU A 320 1.82 6.73 -13.86
N SER A 321 1.25 7.03 -15.03
CA SER A 321 1.84 6.68 -16.32
C SER A 321 3.21 7.32 -16.43
N VAL A 322 4.25 6.51 -16.70
CA VAL A 322 5.61 7.03 -16.85
C VAL A 322 5.69 8.00 -18.03
N CYS A 323 4.90 7.80 -19.07
CA CYS A 323 4.91 8.64 -20.27
C CYS A 323 4.57 10.12 -20.05
N GLU A 324 3.77 10.43 -19.03
CA GLU A 324 3.27 11.80 -18.80
C GLU A 324 3.21 12.20 -17.31
N CYS A 325 3.51 11.27 -16.41
CA CYS A 325 3.44 11.42 -14.96
C CYS A 325 2.10 11.96 -14.43
N PHE A 326 0.99 11.70 -15.12
CA PHE A 326 -0.28 12.36 -14.84
C PHE A 326 -1.42 11.36 -14.68
N HIS A 327 -1.78 10.64 -15.75
CA HIS A 327 -2.87 9.66 -15.67
C HIS A 327 -2.47 8.42 -14.88
N PRO A 328 -3.40 7.76 -14.17
CA PRO A 328 -3.14 6.49 -13.51
C PRO A 328 -2.69 5.42 -14.50
N SER A 329 -1.56 4.78 -14.22
CA SER A 329 -1.09 3.60 -14.96
C SER A 329 -2.00 2.39 -14.66
N LYS A 330 -1.71 1.21 -15.23
CA LYS A 330 -2.27 -0.07 -14.80
C LYS A 330 -2.26 -0.25 -13.27
N TYR A 331 -1.18 0.13 -12.60
CA TYR A 331 -1.07 0.00 -11.14
C TYR A 331 -1.95 1.02 -10.41
N GLY A 332 -2.01 2.26 -10.91
CA GLY A 332 -2.93 3.28 -10.38
C GLY A 332 -4.40 2.92 -10.58
N GLN A 333 -4.76 2.39 -11.76
CA GLN A 333 -6.10 1.87 -12.05
C GLN A 333 -6.48 0.71 -11.13
N ASN A 334 -5.54 -0.19 -10.83
CA ASN A 334 -5.73 -1.26 -9.85
C ASN A 334 -5.96 -0.72 -8.43
N LEU A 335 -5.20 0.31 -8.05
CA LEU A 335 -5.35 0.97 -6.75
C LEU A 335 -6.75 1.59 -6.62
N LEU A 336 -7.22 2.32 -7.65
CA LEU A 336 -8.58 2.88 -7.71
C LEU A 336 -9.65 1.80 -7.48
N ALA A 337 -9.59 0.70 -8.24
CA ALA A 337 -10.54 -0.41 -8.11
C ALA A 337 -10.50 -1.04 -6.71
N SER A 338 -9.32 -1.16 -6.13
CA SER A 338 -9.14 -1.75 -4.79
C SER A 338 -9.72 -0.87 -3.70
N LEU A 339 -9.46 0.44 -3.74
CA LEU A 339 -9.96 1.41 -2.77
C LEU A 339 -11.49 1.46 -2.78
N LEU A 340 -12.09 1.51 -3.97
CA LEU A 340 -13.55 1.52 -4.13
C LEU A 340 -14.22 0.21 -3.72
N TRP A 341 -13.56 -0.93 -3.99
CA TRP A 341 -14.11 -2.23 -3.62
C TRP A 341 -14.09 -2.48 -2.11
N ASN A 342 -12.99 -2.11 -1.46
CA ASN A 342 -12.76 -2.41 -0.05
C ASN A 342 -13.27 -1.30 0.90
N GLY A 343 -13.40 -0.06 0.41
CA GLY A 343 -13.50 1.11 1.27
C GLY A 343 -12.16 1.43 1.95
N VAL A 344 -12.17 2.39 2.87
CA VAL A 344 -11.02 2.75 3.71
C VAL A 344 -11.47 2.70 5.17
N THR A 345 -10.69 2.02 6.01
CA THR A 345 -10.88 1.99 7.48
C THR A 345 -9.81 2.84 8.14
N CYS A 346 -10.25 3.84 8.91
CA CYS A 346 -9.42 4.79 9.63
C CYS A 346 -9.64 4.63 11.13
N SER A 347 -8.62 4.88 11.96
CA SER A 347 -8.78 4.96 13.42
C SER A 347 -8.33 6.33 13.93
N GLU A 348 -8.76 6.71 15.13
CA GLU A 348 -8.29 7.93 15.81
C GLU A 348 -6.76 7.98 15.95
N LYS A 349 -6.10 6.81 15.98
CA LYS A 349 -4.63 6.67 16.09
C LYS A 349 -3.91 6.68 14.74
N THR A 350 -4.63 6.48 13.64
CA THR A 350 -4.10 6.56 12.27
C THR A 350 -5.14 7.25 11.37
N PRO A 351 -5.26 8.59 11.49
CA PRO A 351 -6.22 9.35 10.71
C PRO A 351 -5.96 9.18 9.22
N CYS A 352 -7.01 8.89 8.44
CA CYS A 352 -6.84 8.66 7.01
C CYS A 352 -6.40 9.89 6.25
N CYS A 353 -6.66 11.08 6.80
CA CYS A 353 -5.97 12.37 6.70
C CYS A 353 -6.85 13.31 7.55
N ASP A 354 -6.28 14.08 8.49
CA ASP A 354 -7.03 15.01 9.36
C ASP A 354 -7.10 16.39 8.68
N ASP A 355 -8.30 16.95 8.50
CA ASP A 355 -8.53 18.28 7.92
C ASP A 355 -8.28 19.42 8.95
N SER A 356 -7.95 19.11 10.22
CA SER A 356 -7.79 20.11 11.30
C SER A 356 -6.36 20.62 11.54
N ILE A 357 -5.37 20.22 10.75
CA ILE A 357 -3.96 20.60 10.93
C ILE A 357 -3.45 21.33 9.69
N GLU A 358 -3.95 22.54 9.45
CA GLU A 358 -3.42 23.45 8.43
C GLU A 358 -2.82 24.70 9.10
N SER A 359 -1.58 24.57 9.57
CA SER A 359 -0.71 25.74 9.78
C SER A 359 0.27 25.84 8.62
N ASP A 360 0.41 27.05 8.09
CA ASP A 360 1.05 27.58 6.88
C ASP A 360 2.54 27.20 6.60
N THR A 361 3.04 26.08 7.14
CA THR A 361 4.45 25.65 6.97
C THR A 361 4.61 24.19 6.52
N ASP A 362 3.53 23.50 6.17
CA ASP A 362 3.55 22.06 5.87
C ASP A 362 3.73 21.71 4.38
N TYR A 363 4.49 22.53 3.64
CA TYR A 363 4.88 22.21 2.26
C TYR A 363 5.89 21.05 2.20
N ASP A 364 6.47 20.59 3.34
CA ASP A 364 7.60 19.66 3.31
C ASP A 364 7.56 18.45 4.26
N ARG A 365 6.68 18.31 5.27
CA ARG A 365 6.73 17.11 6.15
C ARG A 365 5.40 16.73 6.83
N GLY A 366 4.72 15.74 6.24
CA GLY A 366 4.16 14.65 7.05
C GLY A 366 2.65 14.41 7.03
N LEU A 367 1.93 14.88 6.01
CA LEU A 367 0.55 14.45 5.83
C LEU A 367 0.50 12.97 5.36
N CYS A 368 -0.25 12.13 6.07
CA CYS A 368 -0.59 10.72 5.80
C CYS A 368 0.65 9.76 5.74
N LYS A 369 1.38 9.63 6.87
CA LYS A 369 2.62 8.81 6.99
C LYS A 369 2.40 7.30 7.18
N SER A 370 1.17 6.80 7.18
CA SER A 370 0.92 5.36 7.21
C SER A 370 -0.50 5.06 6.76
N TYR A 371 -0.67 4.59 5.52
CA TYR A 371 -1.79 3.72 5.26
C TYR A 371 -1.50 2.41 5.99
N SER A 372 -2.14 2.23 7.13
CA SER A 372 -2.30 0.90 7.69
C SER A 372 -3.26 0.14 6.79
N THR A 373 -2.74 -0.82 6.03
CA THR A 373 -3.55 -1.88 5.41
C THR A 373 -3.94 -2.96 6.42
N SER A 374 -3.63 -2.76 7.72
CA SER A 374 -3.96 -3.68 8.81
C SER A 374 -5.38 -3.51 9.36
N GLY A 375 -6.32 -2.97 8.57
CA GLY A 375 -7.74 -3.05 8.88
C GLY A 375 -8.17 -4.50 8.87
N SER A 376 -8.02 -5.15 10.02
CA SER A 376 -8.50 -6.49 10.30
C SER A 376 -9.99 -6.55 9.96
N MET A 377 -10.36 -7.55 9.15
CA MET A 377 -11.75 -7.87 8.85
C MET A 377 -12.45 -8.35 10.12
N THR A 378 -12.85 -7.45 11.01
CA THR A 378 -13.57 -7.80 12.25
C THR A 378 -14.89 -7.04 12.32
N GLY A 379 -15.84 -7.53 11.52
CA GLY A 379 -17.27 -7.41 11.76
C GLY A 379 -17.89 -8.81 11.60
N PRO A 380 -18.97 -9.16 12.32
CA PRO A 380 -19.36 -10.54 12.56
C PRO A 380 -20.15 -11.11 11.38
N TRP A 381 -19.49 -11.37 10.25
CA TRP A 381 -20.08 -12.14 9.16
C TRP A 381 -19.02 -13.03 8.53
N THR A 382 -19.26 -14.33 8.60
CA THR A 382 -18.44 -15.44 8.09
C THR A 382 -18.02 -15.24 6.63
N ILE A 383 -16.78 -14.76 6.43
CA ILE A 383 -16.04 -14.87 5.17
C ILE A 383 -15.49 -16.29 5.08
N LEU A 384 -16.32 -17.26 4.70
CA LEU A 384 -15.89 -18.65 4.60
C LEU A 384 -16.40 -19.22 3.28
N ASP A 385 -15.68 -18.96 2.18
CA ASP A 385 -15.05 -20.02 1.36
C ASP A 385 -14.43 -19.53 0.03
N THR A 386 -14.63 -18.27 -0.38
CA THR A 386 -14.16 -17.78 -1.69
C THR A 386 -12.72 -17.21 -1.67
N TYR A 387 -12.22 -16.80 -0.51
CA TYR A 387 -10.87 -16.26 -0.32
C TYR A 387 -10.18 -16.94 0.83
N LYS A 388 -8.85 -17.02 0.75
CA LYS A 388 -7.98 -17.59 1.77
C LYS A 388 -6.86 -16.61 2.10
N ILE A 389 -6.53 -16.51 3.38
CA ILE A 389 -5.53 -15.59 3.91
C ILE A 389 -4.15 -16.24 3.77
N LEU A 390 -3.21 -15.53 3.15
CA LEU A 390 -1.79 -15.85 3.28
C LEU A 390 -1.18 -14.91 4.30
N LYS A 391 -0.67 -15.46 5.39
CA LYS A 391 0.15 -14.75 6.38
C LYS A 391 1.62 -15.10 6.16
N VAL A 392 2.49 -14.12 6.25
CA VAL A 392 3.93 -14.30 6.17
C VAL A 392 4.60 -13.79 7.44
N GLU A 393 5.46 -14.62 8.01
CA GLU A 393 6.23 -14.32 9.21
C GLU A 393 7.71 -14.23 8.83
N LYS A 394 8.43 -13.27 9.41
CA LYS A 394 9.88 -13.16 9.25
C LYS A 394 10.55 -13.48 10.58
N ILE A 395 11.53 -14.36 10.57
CA ILE A 395 12.29 -14.76 11.76
C ILE A 395 13.79 -14.80 11.49
N GLY A 396 14.57 -14.92 12.57
CA GLY A 396 16.02 -15.03 12.54
C GLY A 396 16.72 -13.70 12.84
N SER A 397 18.04 -13.73 12.96
CA SER A 397 18.82 -12.56 13.39
C SER A 397 19.10 -11.55 12.27
N GLY A 398 18.76 -11.88 11.03
CA GLY A 398 18.93 -11.02 9.86
C GLY A 398 17.65 -10.29 9.47
N THR A 399 17.79 -9.34 8.56
CA THR A 399 16.67 -8.58 8.01
C THR A 399 16.47 -8.88 6.52
N GLY A 400 15.26 -8.60 6.06
CA GLY A 400 14.89 -8.79 4.67
C GLY A 400 13.41 -8.52 4.43
N VAL A 401 13.05 -8.59 3.15
CA VAL A 401 11.73 -8.33 2.61
C VAL A 401 11.18 -9.60 1.98
N VAL A 402 9.88 -9.84 2.14
CA VAL A 402 9.14 -10.91 1.45
C VAL A 402 7.98 -10.30 0.71
N ALA A 403 7.97 -10.41 -0.62
CA ALA A 403 6.92 -9.82 -1.45
C ALA A 403 6.25 -10.85 -2.37
N SER A 404 4.95 -10.71 -2.62
CA SER A 404 4.22 -11.50 -3.61
C SER A 404 4.23 -10.86 -5.01
N THR A 405 4.08 -11.67 -6.06
CA THR A 405 3.89 -11.18 -7.45
C THR A 405 2.50 -10.63 -7.70
N SER A 406 1.52 -11.14 -6.95
CA SER A 406 0.17 -10.55 -6.86
C SER A 406 0.18 -9.50 -5.75
N PRO A 407 -0.47 -8.34 -5.89
CA PRO A 407 -0.48 -7.31 -4.85
C PRO A 407 -1.02 -7.87 -3.52
N GLY A 408 -0.43 -7.47 -2.39
CA GLY A 408 -0.98 -7.78 -1.05
C GLY A 408 0.06 -8.12 0.03
N ILE A 409 1.13 -8.86 -0.28
CA ILE A 409 2.17 -9.23 0.70
C ILE A 409 3.45 -8.46 0.40
N ASP A 410 3.98 -7.75 1.40
CA ASP A 410 5.28 -7.06 1.32
C ASP A 410 6.21 -7.26 2.52
N CYS A 411 5.65 -7.75 3.62
CA CYS A 411 6.33 -8.00 4.89
C CYS A 411 7.32 -6.90 5.29
N GLY A 412 6.95 -5.64 5.06
CA GLY A 412 7.60 -4.41 5.51
C GLY A 412 6.58 -3.42 6.07
N SER A 413 5.37 -3.41 5.50
CA SER A 413 4.17 -2.70 5.95
C SER A 413 2.95 -3.62 6.11
N ALA A 414 2.83 -4.68 5.30
CA ALA A 414 1.73 -5.64 5.31
C ALA A 414 2.25 -7.09 5.19
N CYS A 415 2.00 -7.90 6.23
CA CYS A 415 2.48 -9.28 6.32
C CYS A 415 1.40 -10.33 6.02
N ASP A 416 0.18 -9.90 5.75
CA ASP A 416 -0.95 -10.76 5.46
C ASP A 416 -1.85 -10.16 4.37
N ALA A 417 -2.46 -11.01 3.56
CA ALA A 417 -3.35 -10.61 2.48
C ALA A 417 -4.31 -11.73 2.08
N SER A 418 -5.48 -11.33 1.58
CA SER A 418 -6.49 -12.25 1.05
C SER A 418 -6.23 -12.56 -0.42
N PHE A 419 -6.30 -13.84 -0.76
CA PHE A 419 -6.14 -14.35 -2.11
C PHE A 419 -7.31 -15.23 -2.48
N LEU A 420 -7.71 -15.23 -3.76
CA LEU A 420 -8.86 -16.03 -4.20
C LEU A 420 -8.60 -17.53 -3.95
N ARG A 421 -9.62 -18.26 -3.51
CA ARG A 421 -9.53 -19.72 -3.34
C ARG A 421 -9.18 -20.36 -4.68
N GLY A 422 -8.17 -21.23 -4.69
CA GLY A 422 -7.66 -21.89 -5.89
C GLY A 422 -6.68 -21.04 -6.72
N SER A 423 -6.43 -19.79 -6.35
CA SER A 423 -5.37 -18.98 -6.98
C SER A 423 -3.98 -19.50 -6.63
N THR A 424 -3.01 -19.16 -7.48
CA THR A 424 -1.59 -19.44 -7.23
C THR A 424 -0.87 -18.14 -6.88
N VAL A 425 -0.24 -18.09 -5.71
CA VAL A 425 0.52 -16.95 -5.22
C VAL A 425 2.00 -17.28 -5.24
N LYS A 426 2.83 -16.40 -5.82
CA LYS A 426 4.29 -16.54 -5.80
C LYS A 426 4.88 -15.46 -4.90
N ILE A 427 5.56 -15.86 -3.84
CA ILE A 427 6.30 -14.98 -2.93
C ILE A 427 7.80 -15.11 -3.15
N ARG A 428 8.54 -14.02 -2.92
CA ARG A 428 10.00 -13.95 -3.07
C ARG A 428 10.63 -13.25 -1.88
N ALA A 429 11.65 -13.89 -1.30
CA ALA A 429 12.48 -13.31 -0.26
C ALA A 429 13.71 -12.60 -0.84
N ARG A 430 13.97 -11.39 -0.35
CA ARG A 430 15.20 -10.63 -0.59
C ARG A 430 15.80 -10.26 0.76
N ALA A 431 16.98 -10.79 1.07
CA ALA A 431 17.73 -10.38 2.24
C ALA A 431 18.38 -9.00 2.00
N ASP A 432 18.52 -8.22 3.07
CA ASP A 432 19.22 -6.94 3.03
C ASP A 432 20.75 -7.12 2.92
N ALA A 433 21.51 -6.03 2.78
CA ALA A 433 22.93 -6.05 2.44
C ALA A 433 23.81 -6.86 3.42
N ASP A 434 23.44 -6.89 4.70
CA ASP A 434 24.16 -7.60 5.78
C ASP A 434 23.43 -8.86 6.25
N SER A 435 22.58 -9.45 5.40
CA SER A 435 21.78 -10.62 5.75
C SER A 435 21.73 -11.64 4.61
N VAL A 436 21.47 -12.89 4.98
CA VAL A 436 21.24 -13.99 4.07
C VAL A 436 19.88 -14.64 4.32
N PHE A 437 19.20 -14.98 3.23
CA PHE A 437 17.98 -15.77 3.30
C PHE A 437 18.35 -17.25 3.48
N LYS A 438 17.97 -17.83 4.62
CA LYS A 438 18.26 -19.24 4.96
C LYS A 438 17.29 -20.18 4.27
N GLY A 439 16.00 -19.85 4.26
CA GLY A 439 14.96 -20.69 3.68
C GLY A 439 13.57 -20.40 4.22
N TRP A 440 12.61 -21.13 3.67
CA TRP A 440 11.19 -21.10 4.01
C TRP A 440 10.79 -22.24 4.94
N SER A 441 9.76 -22.01 5.75
CA SER A 441 8.98 -23.03 6.46
C SER A 441 7.48 -22.70 6.47
N GLY A 442 6.65 -23.60 7.02
CA GLY A 442 5.19 -23.49 6.98
C GLY A 442 4.64 -24.01 5.65
N ALA A 443 3.79 -23.23 4.99
CA ALA A 443 3.23 -23.59 3.69
C ALA A 443 4.27 -23.57 2.54
N CYS A 444 5.44 -22.97 2.76
CA CYS A 444 6.60 -23.06 1.87
C CYS A 444 7.71 -23.88 2.51
N SER A 445 8.61 -24.43 1.68
CA SER A 445 9.80 -25.14 2.16
C SER A 445 11.02 -24.93 1.26
N GLY A 446 12.20 -25.19 1.80
CA GLY A 446 13.47 -25.15 1.08
C GLY A 446 14.14 -23.78 1.04
N SER A 447 15.30 -23.70 0.39
CA SER A 447 16.16 -22.51 0.36
C SER A 447 16.05 -21.68 -0.93
N ALA A 448 15.13 -22.04 -1.83
CA ALA A 448 14.89 -21.27 -3.04
C ALA A 448 14.30 -19.89 -2.68
N LYS A 449 14.82 -18.80 -3.27
CA LYS A 449 14.35 -17.44 -2.94
C LYS A 449 12.88 -17.19 -3.29
N ALA A 450 12.32 -17.97 -4.21
CA ALA A 450 10.92 -17.87 -4.60
C ALA A 450 10.19 -19.12 -4.13
N CYS A 451 8.97 -18.94 -3.64
CA CYS A 451 8.04 -19.99 -3.30
C CYS A 451 6.71 -19.73 -4.02
N THR A 452 6.07 -20.80 -4.52
CA THR A 452 4.77 -20.75 -5.19
C THR A 452 3.79 -21.60 -4.41
N LEU A 453 2.61 -21.04 -4.13
CA LEU A 453 1.61 -21.56 -3.21
C LEU A 453 0.24 -21.61 -3.89
N GLY A 454 -0.49 -22.69 -3.68
CA GLY A 454 -1.93 -22.74 -3.98
C GLY A 454 -2.74 -22.28 -2.77
N MET A 455 -3.67 -21.34 -2.99
CA MET A 455 -4.53 -20.78 -1.95
C MET A 455 -5.84 -21.55 -1.84
N SER A 456 -5.78 -22.83 -1.47
CA SER A 456 -6.98 -23.66 -1.24
C SER A 456 -7.59 -23.50 0.16
N GLU A 457 -6.77 -23.05 1.11
CA GLU A 457 -7.04 -22.83 2.52
C GLU A 457 -6.17 -21.67 3.02
N ASP A 458 -6.40 -21.19 4.25
CA ASP A 458 -5.53 -20.18 4.86
C ASP A 458 -4.13 -20.76 5.08
N ARG A 459 -3.10 -19.96 4.80
CA ARG A 459 -1.71 -20.40 4.72
C ARG A 459 -0.84 -19.48 5.55
N VAL A 460 0.07 -20.06 6.32
CA VAL A 460 1.16 -19.31 7.00
C VAL A 460 2.49 -19.74 6.41
N VAL A 461 3.31 -18.77 6.02
CA VAL A 461 4.67 -19.00 5.54
C VAL A 461 5.66 -18.26 6.42
N THR A 462 6.76 -18.89 6.77
CA THR A 462 7.83 -18.25 7.54
C THR A 462 9.09 -18.13 6.69
N ALA A 463 9.64 -16.92 6.59
CA ALA A 463 10.93 -16.61 5.98
C ALA A 463 12.00 -16.46 7.05
N THR A 464 13.08 -17.23 6.97
CA THR A 464 14.21 -17.08 7.89
C THR A 464 15.36 -16.28 7.27
N PHE A 465 15.72 -15.17 7.90
CA PHE A 465 16.87 -14.34 7.56
C PHE A 465 17.93 -14.40 8.65
N LEU A 466 19.20 -14.49 8.27
CA LEU A 466 20.34 -14.60 9.17
C LEU A 466 21.31 -13.43 8.91
N SER A 467 21.76 -12.74 9.96
CA SER A 467 22.78 -11.69 9.81
C SER A 467 24.16 -12.27 9.46
N ASP A 468 24.92 -11.56 8.62
CA ASP A 468 26.33 -11.83 8.36
C ASP A 468 27.22 -11.16 9.44
N PRO A 469 28.41 -11.72 9.77
CA PRO A 469 29.01 -12.94 9.22
C PRO A 469 28.49 -14.23 9.86
N THR A 470 28.68 -15.38 9.17
CA THR A 470 28.35 -16.72 9.73
C THR A 470 29.58 -17.62 9.84
N ILE A 471 29.80 -18.24 11.00
CA ILE A 471 30.87 -19.20 11.27
C ILE A 471 30.48 -20.64 10.90
N LYS A 472 31.44 -21.41 10.39
CA LYS A 472 31.40 -22.88 10.40
C LYS A 472 32.69 -23.44 10.97
N VAL A 473 32.57 -24.18 12.07
CA VAL A 473 33.66 -24.94 12.67
C VAL A 473 33.58 -26.39 12.23
N THR A 474 34.72 -27.02 11.90
CA THR A 474 34.77 -28.45 11.57
C THR A 474 36.07 -29.08 12.05
N PRO A 475 36.01 -30.21 12.79
CA PRO A 475 34.82 -30.83 13.38
C PRO A 475 34.32 -30.08 14.64
N THR A 476 33.03 -30.21 15.00
CA THR A 476 32.45 -29.65 16.24
C THR A 476 32.49 -30.61 17.43
N ARG A 477 32.81 -31.89 17.17
CA ARG A 477 33.11 -32.90 18.19
C ARG A 477 34.23 -33.79 17.72
N LYS A 478 35.18 -34.11 18.58
CA LYS A 478 36.28 -35.03 18.23
C LYS A 478 36.70 -35.92 19.40
N ASN A 479 36.90 -37.19 19.10
CA ASN A 479 37.45 -38.16 20.03
C ASN A 479 38.91 -38.48 19.65
N PHE A 480 39.85 -38.20 20.55
CA PHE A 480 41.28 -38.46 20.43
C PHE A 480 41.66 -39.93 20.71
N LYS A 481 40.68 -40.77 21.06
CA LYS A 481 40.80 -42.18 21.41
C LYS A 481 41.76 -42.38 22.60
N LYS A 482 42.19 -43.63 22.79
CA LYS A 482 43.22 -44.01 23.75
C LYS A 482 44.58 -43.49 23.28
N VAL A 483 45.28 -42.79 24.15
CA VAL A 483 46.64 -42.27 23.93
C VAL A 483 47.49 -42.66 25.14
N LYS A 484 48.67 -43.23 24.89
CA LYS A 484 49.60 -43.63 25.97
C LYS A 484 50.13 -42.41 26.71
N LEU A 485 50.41 -42.54 28.00
CA LEU A 485 51.11 -41.51 28.77
C LEU A 485 52.43 -41.13 28.07
N ALA A 486 52.84 -39.86 28.22
CA ALA A 486 54.01 -39.26 27.56
C ALA A 486 53.97 -39.18 26.01
N MET A 487 52.89 -39.64 25.35
CA MET A 487 52.63 -39.39 23.94
C MET A 487 51.62 -38.26 23.77
N ASN A 488 51.77 -37.49 22.69
CA ASN A 488 50.82 -36.45 22.31
C ASN A 488 50.05 -36.87 21.06
N ARG A 489 48.76 -36.53 21.00
CA ARG A 489 47.97 -36.67 19.77
C ARG A 489 47.44 -35.32 19.34
N VAL A 490 47.67 -34.97 18.08
CA VAL A 490 47.28 -33.68 17.52
C VAL A 490 46.18 -33.86 16.47
N MET A 491 45.18 -32.98 16.47
CA MET A 491 44.09 -32.95 15.50
C MET A 491 43.91 -31.54 14.94
N ILE A 492 43.58 -31.43 13.65
CA ILE A 492 43.35 -30.16 12.96
C ILE A 492 41.87 -29.80 13.01
N PHE A 493 41.60 -28.53 13.28
CA PHE A 493 40.29 -27.91 13.24
C PHE A 493 40.30 -26.75 12.25
N THR A 494 39.18 -26.53 11.56
CA THR A 494 39.04 -25.47 10.56
C THR A 494 37.88 -24.56 10.97
N ILE A 495 38.13 -23.26 10.98
CA ILE A 495 37.10 -22.23 11.09
C ILE A 495 36.94 -21.58 9.73
N ARG A 496 35.72 -21.54 9.22
CA ARG A 496 35.40 -20.96 7.91
C ARG A 496 34.39 -19.84 8.06
N ASN A 497 34.67 -18.70 7.45
CA ASN A 497 33.66 -17.67 7.21
C ASN A 497 32.76 -18.12 6.04
N LYS A 498 31.50 -18.41 6.35
CA LYS A 498 30.50 -18.89 5.38
C LYS A 498 29.74 -17.80 4.66
N THR A 499 29.98 -16.53 4.97
CA THR A 499 29.33 -15.39 4.34
C THR A 499 29.46 -15.45 2.82
N THR A 500 28.32 -15.36 2.11
CA THR A 500 28.26 -15.49 0.64
C THR A 500 27.92 -14.18 -0.07
N LYS A 501 27.37 -13.18 0.62
CA LYS A 501 26.85 -11.93 0.03
C LYS A 501 27.25 -10.64 0.74
N GLY A 502 27.42 -10.62 2.07
CA GLY A 502 28.05 -9.50 2.76
C GLY A 502 29.57 -9.48 2.61
N LYS A 503 30.20 -8.30 2.62
CA LYS A 503 31.66 -8.16 2.64
C LYS A 503 32.24 -8.28 4.07
N LYS A 504 31.47 -8.73 5.06
CA LYS A 504 31.88 -8.74 6.47
C LYS A 504 32.82 -9.90 6.79
N ASP A 505 33.97 -9.52 7.32
CA ASP A 505 34.94 -10.47 7.87
C ASP A 505 34.42 -11.08 9.18
N LEU A 506 34.69 -12.37 9.37
CA LEU A 506 34.44 -13.08 10.62
C LEU A 506 35.65 -12.86 11.51
N PHE A 507 35.49 -12.09 12.58
CA PHE A 507 36.52 -11.97 13.61
C PHE A 507 36.41 -13.15 14.58
N VAL A 508 37.53 -13.82 14.82
CA VAL A 508 37.66 -14.90 15.79
C VAL A 508 38.49 -14.39 16.96
N GLY A 509 37.93 -14.41 18.16
CA GLY A 509 38.64 -14.06 19.40
C GLY A 509 39.59 -15.16 19.86
N ALA A 510 40.17 -15.00 21.05
CA ALA A 510 41.09 -15.99 21.60
C ALA A 510 40.39 -17.34 21.85
N ILE A 511 40.89 -18.39 21.19
CA ILE A 511 40.42 -19.77 21.36
C ILE A 511 40.97 -20.31 22.68
N THR A 512 40.08 -20.80 23.53
CA THR A 512 40.43 -21.28 24.88
C THR A 512 39.94 -22.70 25.11
N SER A 513 40.62 -23.43 25.98
CA SER A 513 40.23 -24.76 26.45
C SER A 513 39.92 -24.69 27.94
N ASP A 514 38.84 -25.33 28.37
CA ASP A 514 38.49 -25.48 29.79
C ASP A 514 39.30 -26.58 30.50
N ASN A 515 40.04 -27.39 29.75
CA ASN A 515 40.80 -28.50 30.29
C ASN A 515 42.27 -28.47 29.79
N PRO A 516 43.25 -28.38 30.71
CA PRO A 516 44.65 -28.20 30.36
C PRO A 516 45.27 -29.40 29.63
N VAL A 517 44.67 -30.59 29.65
CA VAL A 517 45.18 -31.73 28.86
C VAL A 517 44.89 -31.60 27.36
N PHE A 518 43.99 -30.68 26.96
CA PHE A 518 43.72 -30.33 25.57
C PHE A 518 44.17 -28.89 25.30
N VAL A 519 45.29 -28.73 24.62
CA VAL A 519 45.94 -27.43 24.41
C VAL A 519 45.82 -27.00 22.95
N PRO A 520 45.29 -25.80 22.65
CA PRO A 520 45.40 -25.20 21.33
C PRO A 520 46.87 -24.96 20.95
N VAL A 521 47.27 -25.47 19.78
CA VAL A 521 48.63 -25.32 19.23
C VAL A 521 48.52 -24.98 17.74
N ASP A 522 49.56 -24.38 17.16
CA ASP A 522 49.56 -23.91 15.76
C ASP A 522 48.29 -23.11 15.40
N ASP A 523 47.90 -22.19 16.29
CA ASP A 523 46.64 -21.44 16.16
C ASP A 523 46.79 -20.23 15.23
N LEU A 524 46.31 -20.40 13.99
CA LEU A 524 46.25 -19.33 12.99
C LEU A 524 44.89 -18.64 12.94
N CYS A 525 44.02 -18.89 13.93
CA CYS A 525 42.66 -18.38 13.99
C CYS A 525 42.46 -17.32 15.07
N SER A 526 43.05 -17.50 16.26
CA SER A 526 42.84 -16.58 17.39
C SER A 526 43.21 -15.14 17.06
N ASN A 527 42.31 -14.21 17.42
CA ASN A 527 42.44 -12.77 17.22
C ASN A 527 42.67 -12.35 15.77
N THR A 528 42.10 -13.09 14.82
CA THR A 528 42.22 -12.81 13.38
C THR A 528 40.87 -12.60 12.71
N SER A 529 40.88 -11.84 11.61
CA SER A 529 39.74 -11.68 10.71
C SER A 529 39.83 -12.66 9.56
N VAL A 530 38.78 -13.47 9.37
CA VAL A 530 38.64 -14.42 8.28
C VAL A 530 37.70 -13.84 7.24
N SER A 531 38.24 -13.49 6.07
CA SER A 531 37.43 -12.90 4.99
C SER A 531 36.37 -13.85 4.43
N PRO A 532 35.29 -13.33 3.80
CA PRO A 532 34.22 -14.15 3.24
C PRO A 532 34.73 -15.32 2.37
N LYS A 533 34.17 -16.51 2.60
CA LYS A 533 34.55 -17.78 1.94
C LYS A 533 35.98 -18.26 2.20
N ARG A 534 36.76 -17.58 3.05
CA ARG A 534 38.07 -18.04 3.52
C ARG A 534 37.94 -18.83 4.83
N SER A 535 39.05 -19.45 5.22
CA SER A 535 39.15 -20.24 6.44
C SER A 535 40.52 -20.10 7.06
N CYS A 536 40.58 -20.16 8.38
CA CYS A 536 41.80 -20.37 9.15
C CYS A 536 41.79 -21.78 9.75
N LYS A 537 42.94 -22.24 10.23
CA LYS A 537 43.10 -23.55 10.87
C LYS A 537 43.87 -23.40 12.17
N PHE A 538 43.52 -24.23 13.13
CA PHE A 538 44.27 -24.40 14.37
C PHE A 538 44.34 -25.89 14.69
N LYS A 539 45.23 -26.27 15.60
CA LYS A 539 45.32 -27.65 16.08
C LYS A 539 45.01 -27.71 17.57
N ILE A 540 44.53 -28.86 18.02
CA ILE A 540 44.49 -29.19 19.44
C ILE A 540 45.40 -30.38 19.68
N GLN A 541 46.30 -30.24 20.66
CA GLN A 541 47.12 -31.31 21.20
C GLN A 541 46.47 -31.88 22.45
N PHE A 542 46.29 -33.20 22.49
CA PHE A 542 45.91 -33.94 23.70
C PHE A 542 47.15 -34.57 24.32
N SER A 543 47.45 -34.15 25.56
CA SER A 543 48.55 -34.63 26.40
C SER A 543 47.96 -35.34 27.63
N PRO A 544 47.65 -36.65 27.55
CA PRO A 544 46.82 -37.34 28.54
C PRO A 544 47.51 -37.55 29.90
N VAL A 545 46.71 -37.47 30.96
CA VAL A 545 46.93 -38.20 32.22
C VAL A 545 46.00 -39.41 32.27
N VAL A 546 46.22 -40.36 33.20
CA VAL A 546 45.41 -41.59 33.29
C VAL A 546 43.91 -41.26 33.40
N GLY A 547 43.08 -41.99 32.65
CA GLY A 547 41.63 -41.91 32.72
C GLY A 547 40.97 -41.18 31.54
N HIS A 548 39.65 -41.02 31.63
CA HIS A 548 38.85 -40.35 30.62
C HIS A 548 38.81 -38.84 30.84
N HIS A 549 39.01 -38.09 29.75
CA HIS A 549 39.03 -36.63 29.76
C HIS A 549 38.07 -36.07 28.73
N THR A 550 37.39 -35.00 29.11
CA THR A 550 36.55 -34.20 28.22
C THR A 550 36.98 -32.75 28.28
N ALA A 551 36.82 -32.02 27.18
CA ALA A 551 37.05 -30.58 27.15
C ALA A 551 36.02 -29.89 26.24
N LYS A 552 35.76 -28.63 26.55
CA LYS A 552 35.13 -27.67 25.66
C LYS A 552 36.17 -26.67 25.19
N ILE A 553 36.32 -26.58 23.87
CA ILE A 553 37.05 -25.49 23.24
C ILE A 553 36.06 -24.37 22.94
N THR A 554 36.28 -23.18 23.50
CA THR A 554 35.44 -22.00 23.28
C THR A 554 36.07 -21.13 22.20
N ILE A 555 35.26 -20.78 21.19
CA ILE A 555 35.63 -19.93 20.06
C ILE A 555 34.74 -18.68 20.07
N PRO A 556 35.21 -17.56 20.65
CA PRO A 556 34.49 -16.30 20.59
C PRO A 556 34.50 -15.74 19.16
N THR A 557 33.39 -15.18 18.68
CA THR A 557 33.31 -14.58 17.34
C THR A 557 32.36 -13.40 17.26
N ASN A 558 32.44 -12.64 16.16
CA ASN A 558 31.44 -11.63 15.80
C ASN A 558 30.27 -12.19 14.96
N ASP A 559 30.09 -13.52 14.87
CA ASP A 559 28.87 -14.11 14.31
C ASP A 559 27.68 -13.78 15.22
N PRO A 560 26.66 -13.03 14.74
CA PRO A 560 25.52 -12.63 15.56
C PRO A 560 24.68 -13.80 16.09
N GLN A 561 24.83 -15.00 15.52
CA GLN A 561 24.13 -16.23 15.93
C GLN A 561 24.99 -17.18 16.74
N ALA A 562 26.30 -16.99 16.72
CA ALA A 562 27.27 -17.90 17.31
C ALA A 562 28.44 -17.13 17.92
N THR A 563 28.11 -16.17 18.78
CA THR A 563 29.08 -15.31 19.48
C THR A 563 30.08 -16.12 20.30
N ASN A 564 29.71 -17.32 20.73
CA ASN A 564 30.60 -18.34 21.28
C ASN A 564 30.27 -19.72 20.69
N THR A 565 31.16 -20.25 19.85
CA THR A 565 31.02 -21.62 19.32
C THR A 565 31.85 -22.59 20.15
N GLU A 566 31.26 -23.73 20.54
CA GLU A 566 31.96 -24.77 21.31
C GLU A 566 32.37 -25.97 20.43
N ILE A 567 33.55 -26.54 20.71
CA ILE A 567 33.95 -27.86 20.23
C ILE A 567 34.06 -28.81 21.42
N ILE A 568 33.42 -29.98 21.32
CA ILE A 568 33.48 -31.00 22.37
C ILE A 568 34.56 -32.02 22.07
N LEU A 569 35.52 -32.15 22.97
CA LEU A 569 36.63 -33.08 22.87
C LEU A 569 36.52 -34.20 23.90
N ILE A 570 36.95 -35.40 23.52
CA ILE A 570 37.03 -36.57 24.40
C ILE A 570 38.34 -37.30 24.12
N GLY A 571 39.00 -37.82 25.16
CA GLY A 571 40.20 -38.64 25.06
C GLY A 571 40.34 -39.57 26.26
N GLU A 572 41.18 -40.59 26.15
CA GLU A 572 41.49 -41.49 27.27
C GLU A 572 43.01 -41.66 27.38
N GLY A 573 43.55 -41.36 28.54
CA GLY A 573 44.94 -41.66 28.88
C GLY A 573 45.06 -43.08 29.39
N ILE A 574 45.85 -43.89 28.69
CA ILE A 574 46.21 -45.24 29.14
C ILE A 574 47.68 -45.28 29.53
N PRO A 575 48.06 -46.13 30.50
CA PRO A 575 49.46 -46.34 30.88
C PRO A 575 50.40 -46.57 29.69
#